data_AF-A0A0S8JVJ1-F1
#
_entry.id   AF-A0A0S8JVJ1-F1
#
_cell.length_a   1.000
_cell.length_b   1.000
_cell.length_c   1.000
_cell.angle_alpha   90.00
_cell.angle_beta   90.00
_cell.angle_gamma   90.00
#
_symmetry.space_group_name_H-M   'P 1'
#
loop_
_entity.id
_entity.type
_entity.pdbx_description
1 polymer ?
#
loop_
_entity_poly.entity_id
_entity_poly.type
_entity_poly.pdbx_seq_one_letter_code
_entity_poly.pdbx_strand_id
1 'polypeptide(L)'
;AICKEIRKAREQSKGVIGGNIMTVITNFSDMVRTSIEEGIDIIFSGAGLPLDLPGYLTKGSRTKLVPIVSSARAASIISNNWVPDLLQQKNVTPLRNTERLSPGQIMTMSELVKVR
;
A
#
# COMPACT_ATOMS: atom_id res chain seq x y z
N ALA A 1 -14.96 16.58 5.99
CA ALA A 1 -14.25 17.40 4.98
C ALA A 1 -13.74 16.55 3.83
N ILE A 2 -12.89 15.54 4.07
CA ILE A 2 -12.27 14.72 3.02
C ILE A 2 -13.25 13.95 2.12
N CYS A 3 -14.38 13.43 2.63
CA CYS A 3 -15.40 12.79 1.77
C CYS A 3 -15.89 13.71 0.66
N LYS A 4 -16.14 15.00 0.98
CA LYS A 4 -16.65 15.97 0.02
C LYS A 4 -15.64 16.22 -1.10
N GLU A 5 -14.36 16.30 -0.75
CA GLU A 5 -13.28 16.49 -1.73
C GLU A 5 -13.12 15.27 -2.64
N ILE A 6 -13.17 14.05 -2.09
CA ILE A 6 -13.07 12.81 -2.90
C ILE A 6 -14.25 12.70 -3.87
N ARG A 7 -15.48 12.93 -3.40
CA ARG A 7 -16.68 12.90 -4.25
C ARG A 7 -16.63 13.96 -5.34
N LYS A 8 -16.26 15.19 -5.00
CA LYS A 8 -16.08 16.27 -5.96
C LYS A 8 -15.01 15.94 -7.00
N ALA A 9 -13.87 15.38 -6.59
CA ALA A 9 -12.83 14.93 -7.52
C ALA A 9 -13.35 13.83 -8.46
N ARG A 10 -14.20 12.92 -7.97
CA ARG A 10 -14.81 11.85 -8.77
C ARG A 10 -15.88 12.35 -9.74
N GLU A 11 -16.64 13.36 -9.36
CA GLU A 11 -17.57 14.04 -10.27
C GLU A 11 -16.82 14.74 -11.41
N GLN A 12 -15.63 15.28 -11.12
CA GLN A 12 -14.81 16.01 -12.08
C GLN A 12 -13.90 15.10 -12.93
N SER A 13 -13.71 13.84 -12.56
CA SER A 13 -12.76 12.95 -13.23
C SER A 13 -13.25 11.50 -13.26
N LYS A 14 -13.17 10.89 -14.45
CA LYS A 14 -13.32 9.44 -14.65
C LYS A 14 -11.99 8.68 -14.46
N GLY A 15 -10.90 9.39 -14.19
CA GLY A 15 -9.56 8.85 -14.01
C GLY A 15 -9.28 8.37 -12.59
N VAL A 16 -8.00 8.10 -12.33
CA VAL A 16 -7.50 7.69 -11.01
C VAL A 16 -7.49 8.90 -10.06
N ILE A 17 -7.98 8.70 -8.84
CA ILE A 17 -7.95 9.70 -7.76
C ILE A 17 -7.00 9.24 -6.67
N GLY A 18 -6.01 10.08 -6.40
CA GLY A 18 -5.04 9.89 -5.32
C GLY A 18 -5.17 10.96 -4.24
N GLY A 19 -4.93 10.59 -2.99
CA GLY A 19 -4.86 11.51 -1.85
C GLY A 19 -3.53 11.40 -1.14
N ASN A 20 -2.92 12.54 -0.79
CA ASN A 20 -1.72 12.58 0.05
C ASN A 20 -2.12 12.87 1.51
N ILE A 21 -1.82 11.94 2.41
CA ILE A 21 -2.14 12.04 3.83
C ILE A 21 -0.83 11.91 4.63
N MET A 22 -0.47 12.96 5.35
CA MET A 22 0.74 12.96 6.18
C MET A 22 0.53 12.11 7.43
N THR A 23 1.46 11.21 7.74
CA THR A 23 1.35 10.28 8.89
C THR A 23 1.37 10.97 10.25
N VAL A 24 1.95 12.17 10.34
CA VAL A 24 2.15 12.91 11.59
C VAL A 24 0.93 13.69 12.09
N ILE A 25 -0.15 13.76 11.30
CA ILE A 25 -1.36 14.49 11.72
C ILE A 25 -2.18 13.64 12.70
N THR A 26 -2.82 14.29 13.65
CA THR A 26 -3.58 13.63 14.73
C THR A 26 -4.78 12.82 14.24
N ASN A 27 -5.32 13.15 13.06
CA ASN A 27 -6.49 12.50 12.46
C ASN A 27 -6.13 11.57 11.28
N PHE A 28 -4.89 11.11 11.20
CA PHE A 28 -4.40 10.26 10.11
C PHE A 28 -5.29 9.03 9.89
N SER A 29 -5.55 8.26 10.95
CA SER A 29 -6.36 7.03 10.89
C SER A 29 -7.76 7.25 10.35
N ASP A 30 -8.43 8.31 10.83
CA ASP A 30 -9.80 8.64 10.41
C ASP A 30 -9.83 9.08 8.94
N MET A 31 -8.83 9.87 8.51
CA MET A 31 -8.70 10.29 7.11
C MET A 31 -8.46 9.11 6.18
N VAL A 32 -7.59 8.17 6.57
CA VAL A 32 -7.30 6.97 5.78
C VAL A 32 -8.55 6.11 5.65
N ARG A 33 -9.22 5.78 6.76
CA ARG A 33 -10.44 4.95 6.75
C ARG A 33 -11.52 5.56 5.86
N THR A 34 -11.81 6.83 6.09
CA THR A 34 -12.79 7.58 5.31
C THR A 34 -12.44 7.59 3.82
N SER A 35 -11.16 7.75 3.49
CA SER A 35 -10.73 7.77 2.08
C SER A 35 -10.89 6.42 1.40
N ILE A 36 -10.59 5.32 2.12
CA ILE A 36 -10.79 3.95 1.64
C ILE A 36 -12.28 3.67 1.44
N GLU A 37 -13.12 4.05 2.39
CA GLU A 37 -14.59 3.87 2.32
C GLU A 37 -15.22 4.62 1.15
N GLU A 38 -14.73 5.83 0.84
CA GLU A 38 -15.16 6.62 -0.32
C GLU A 38 -14.57 6.13 -1.66
N GLY A 39 -13.76 5.06 -1.64
CA GLY A 39 -13.24 4.44 -2.85
C GLY A 39 -12.13 5.25 -3.53
N ILE A 40 -11.24 5.86 -2.75
CA ILE A 40 -10.02 6.47 -3.29
C ILE A 40 -9.14 5.38 -3.95
N ASP A 41 -8.54 5.70 -5.10
CA ASP A 41 -7.76 4.70 -5.84
C ASP A 41 -6.36 4.53 -5.25
N ILE A 42 -5.75 5.62 -4.76
CA ILE A 42 -4.38 5.63 -4.24
C ILE A 42 -4.28 6.52 -2.99
N ILE A 43 -3.62 6.03 -1.96
CA ILE A 43 -3.18 6.82 -0.80
C ILE A 43 -1.67 6.94 -0.84
N PHE A 44 -1.19 8.18 -0.92
CA PHE A 44 0.20 8.52 -0.68
C PHE A 44 0.37 8.86 0.80
N SER A 45 1.32 8.23 1.47
CA SER A 45 1.62 8.49 2.88
C SER A 45 3.06 8.93 3.04
N GLY A 46 3.28 10.10 3.64
CA GLY A 46 4.61 10.67 3.84
C GLY A 46 4.79 11.31 5.22
N ALA A 47 5.98 11.88 5.44
CA ALA A 47 6.37 12.56 6.68
C ALA A 47 6.35 11.66 7.95
N GLY A 48 6.58 10.36 7.80
CA GLY A 48 6.63 9.41 8.92
C GLY A 48 6.79 7.97 8.42
N LEU A 49 6.72 7.01 9.34
CA LEU A 49 6.66 5.58 9.01
C LEU A 49 5.20 5.09 9.13
N PRO A 50 4.49 4.87 8.02
CA PRO A 50 3.08 4.47 7.99
C PRO A 50 2.92 2.97 8.27
N LEU A 51 3.45 2.48 9.39
CA LEU A 51 3.53 1.04 9.68
C LEU A 51 2.15 0.37 9.77
N ASP A 52 1.17 1.05 10.34
CA ASP A 52 -0.20 0.57 10.51
C ASP A 52 -1.08 0.72 9.26
N LEU A 53 -0.59 1.35 8.19
CA LEU A 53 -1.40 1.70 7.02
C LEU A 53 -2.09 0.51 6.33
N PRO A 54 -1.44 -0.66 6.15
CA PRO A 54 -2.10 -1.85 5.59
C PRO A 54 -3.27 -2.34 6.44
N GLY A 55 -3.25 -2.08 7.75
CA GLY A 55 -4.31 -2.49 8.68
C GLY A 55 -5.66 -1.79 8.44
N TYR A 56 -5.67 -0.67 7.70
CA TYR A 56 -6.92 0.02 7.33
C TYR A 56 -7.58 -0.53 6.07
N LEU A 57 -6.90 -1.40 5.32
CA LEU A 57 -7.49 -2.03 4.15
C LEU A 57 -8.57 -3.04 4.57
N THR A 58 -9.78 -2.84 4.03
CA THR A 58 -10.89 -3.78 4.20
C THR A 58 -10.88 -4.84 3.09
N LYS A 59 -11.53 -5.98 3.34
CA LYS A 59 -11.66 -7.05 2.34
C LYS A 59 -12.37 -6.50 1.11
N GLY A 60 -11.71 -6.57 -0.05
CA GLY A 60 -12.23 -6.04 -1.32
C GLY A 60 -11.88 -4.57 -1.59
N SER A 61 -11.13 -3.91 -0.70
CA SER A 61 -10.58 -2.58 -0.98
C SER A 61 -9.70 -2.61 -2.23
N ARG A 62 -9.92 -1.64 -3.11
CA ARG A 62 -9.14 -1.43 -4.35
C ARG A 62 -8.06 -0.37 -4.18
N THR A 63 -8.03 0.30 -3.04
CA THR A 63 -7.09 1.38 -2.74
C THR A 63 -5.67 0.85 -2.69
N LYS A 64 -4.78 1.50 -3.44
CA LYS A 64 -3.34 1.23 -3.43
C LYS A 64 -2.66 2.11 -2.40
N LEU A 65 -1.72 1.53 -1.64
CA LEU A 65 -0.95 2.24 -0.64
C LEU A 65 0.45 2.54 -1.18
N VAL A 66 0.86 3.81 -1.15
CA VAL A 66 2.15 4.28 -1.69
C VAL A 66 2.88 5.10 -0.64
N PRO A 67 3.77 4.48 0.16
CA PRO A 67 4.59 5.21 1.11
C PRO A 67 5.68 6.01 0.40
N ILE A 68 5.82 7.29 0.76
CA ILE A 68 6.90 8.17 0.31
C ILE A 68 8.05 8.06 1.31
N VAL A 69 9.19 7.55 0.85
CA VAL A 69 10.38 7.29 1.67
C VAL A 69 11.58 8.08 1.17
N SER A 70 12.39 8.58 2.10
CA SER A 70 13.62 9.33 1.80
C SER A 70 14.90 8.50 1.88
N SER A 71 14.80 7.23 2.29
CA SER A 71 15.97 6.36 2.47
C SER A 71 15.66 4.88 2.26
N ALA A 72 16.68 4.11 1.87
CA ALA A 72 16.60 2.66 1.79
C ALA A 72 16.27 2.00 3.14
N ARG A 73 16.75 2.60 4.25
CA ARG A 73 16.42 2.13 5.61
C ARG A 73 14.92 2.23 5.88
N ALA A 74 14.30 3.37 5.59
CA ALA A 74 12.86 3.55 5.77
C ALA A 74 12.06 2.57 4.88
N ALA A 75 12.46 2.42 3.61
CA ALA A 75 11.85 1.45 2.69
C ALA A 75 11.90 0.02 3.23
N SER A 76 13.04 -0.41 3.78
CA SER A 76 13.23 -1.74 4.35
C SER A 76 12.35 -1.96 5.58
N ILE A 77 12.29 -0.99 6.50
CA ILE A 77 11.44 -1.07 7.69
C ILE A 77 9.96 -1.21 7.31
N ILE A 78 9.48 -0.38 6.40
CA ILE A 78 8.08 -0.42 5.93
C ILE A 78 7.78 -1.77 5.26
N SER A 79 8.65 -2.21 4.35
CA SER A 79 8.45 -3.47 3.61
C SER A 79 8.39 -4.68 4.55
N ASN A 80 9.33 -4.78 5.49
CA ASN A 80 9.37 -5.88 6.45
C ASN A 80 8.14 -5.91 7.38
N ASN A 81 7.61 -4.73 7.70
CA ASN A 81 6.40 -4.62 8.52
C ASN A 81 5.13 -4.92 7.72
N TRP A 82 5.03 -4.49 6.46
CA TRP A 82 3.83 -4.60 5.65
C TRP A 82 3.65 -5.96 4.97
N VAL A 83 4.73 -6.64 4.60
CA VAL A 83 4.67 -7.92 3.87
C VAL A 83 3.79 -8.96 4.59
N PRO A 84 3.96 -9.22 5.91
CA PRO A 84 3.10 -10.18 6.62
C PRO A 84 1.61 -9.86 6.51
N ASP A 85 1.22 -8.61 6.74
CA ASP A 85 -0.19 -8.17 6.75
C ASP A 85 -0.81 -8.26 5.35
N LEU A 86 -0.07 -7.82 4.33
CA LEU A 86 -0.55 -7.84 2.95
C LEU A 86 -0.68 -9.27 2.39
N LEU A 87 0.17 -10.21 2.83
CA LEU A 87 0.07 -11.61 2.44
C LEU A 87 -1.19 -12.28 3.01
N GLN A 88 -1.54 -11.96 4.26
CA GLN A 88 -2.77 -12.47 4.89
C GLN A 88 -4.03 -11.95 4.17
N GLN A 89 -4.03 -10.69 3.74
CA GLN A 89 -5.18 -10.07 3.09
C GLN A 89 -5.45 -10.62 1.68
N LYS A 90 -4.42 -11.01 0.93
CA LYS A 90 -4.56 -11.47 -0.45
C LYS A 90 -4.65 -12.99 -0.61
N ASN A 91 -4.64 -13.76 0.48
CA ASN A 91 -4.48 -15.22 0.42
C ASN A 91 -3.26 -15.63 -0.42
N VAL A 92 -2.21 -14.81 -0.39
CA VAL A 92 -0.99 -14.99 -1.20
C VAL A 92 0.00 -15.76 -0.34
N THR A 93 0.42 -16.92 -0.82
CA THR A 93 1.50 -17.68 -0.17
C THR A 93 2.81 -16.95 -0.47
N PRO A 94 3.61 -16.53 0.53
CA PRO A 94 4.96 -16.04 0.27
C PRO A 94 5.74 -17.12 -0.47
N LEU A 95 6.47 -16.75 -1.53
CA LEU A 95 7.42 -17.66 -2.17
C LEU A 95 8.41 -18.09 -1.10
N ARG A 96 8.22 -19.30 -0.57
CA ARG A 96 9.18 -19.90 0.36
C ARG A 96 10.47 -20.06 -0.43
N ASN A 97 11.57 -19.66 0.19
CA ASN A 97 12.93 -19.83 -0.29
C ASN A 97 13.32 -21.33 -0.33
N THR A 98 12.57 -22.15 -1.06
CA THR A 98 12.74 -23.61 -1.16
C THR A 98 13.05 -24.06 -2.57
N GLU A 99 13.70 -23.22 -3.36
CA GLU A 99 14.58 -23.67 -4.44
C GLU A 99 15.88 -22.87 -4.28
N ARG A 100 16.89 -23.49 -3.64
CA ARG A 100 18.25 -22.96 -3.70
C ARG A 100 18.61 -22.87 -5.18
N LEU A 101 18.75 -21.65 -5.70
CA LEU A 101 19.35 -21.43 -7.01
C LEU A 101 20.71 -22.13 -7.03
N SER A 102 20.94 -22.92 -8.08
CA SER A 102 22.27 -23.47 -8.33
C SER A 102 23.26 -22.31 -8.54
N PRO A 103 24.54 -22.42 -8.12
CA PRO A 103 25.50 -21.33 -8.25
C PRO A 103 25.60 -20.88 -9.72
N GLY A 104 25.17 -19.64 -10.02
CA GLY A 104 25.22 -19.05 -11.37
C GLY A 104 23.89 -18.61 -11.98
N GLN A 105 22.74 -18.91 -11.35
CA GLN A 105 21.44 -18.40 -11.84
C GLN A 105 21.13 -17.00 -11.28
N ILE A 106 21.02 -16.01 -12.17
CA ILE A 106 20.49 -14.67 -11.88
C ILE A 106 19.00 -14.70 -12.18
N MET A 107 18.17 -14.48 -11.16
CA MET A 107 16.71 -14.43 -11.29
C MET A 107 16.29 -13.13 -12.01
N THR A 108 15.51 -13.23 -13.07
CA THR A 108 15.00 -12.06 -13.80
C THR A 108 13.72 -11.53 -13.14
N MET A 109 13.52 -10.21 -13.13
CA MET A 109 12.38 -9.53 -12.49
C MET A 109 10.98 -10.04 -12.89
N SER A 110 10.86 -10.79 -13.99
CA SER A 110 9.64 -11.48 -14.42
C SER A 110 9.17 -12.62 -13.51
N GLU A 111 10.05 -13.16 -12.66
CA GLU A 111 9.76 -14.33 -11.81
C GLU A 111 9.28 -13.96 -10.40
N LEU A 112 9.36 -12.68 -10.02
CA LEU A 112 9.05 -12.20 -8.67
C LEU A 112 7.55 -12.13 -8.34
N VAL A 113 6.66 -12.30 -9.32
CA VAL A 113 5.21 -12.19 -9.11
C VAL A 113 4.48 -13.24 -9.93
N LYS A 114 4.22 -14.41 -9.34
CA LYS A 114 3.28 -15.39 -9.90
C LYS A 114 1.93 -15.24 -9.20
N VAL A 115 1.07 -14.41 -9.78
CA VAL A 115 -0.36 -14.34 -9.42
C VAL A 115 -1.06 -15.49 -10.15
N ARG A 116 -1.72 -16.39 -9.41
CA ARG A 116 -2.78 -17.26 -9.94
C ARG A 116 -4.12 -16.60 -9.66
#